data_AF-A0A2Z4YGU4-F1
#
_entry.id   AF-A0A2Z4YGU4-F1
#
_cell.length_a   1.000
_cell.length_b   1.000
_cell.length_c   1.000
_cell.angle_alpha   90.00
_cell.angle_beta   90.00
_cell.angle_gamma   90.00
#
_symmetry.space_group_name_H-M   'P 1'
#
loop_
_entity.id
_entity.type
_entity.pdbx_description
1 polymer ?
#
loop_
_entity_poly.entity_id
_entity_poly.type
_entity_poly.pdbx_seq_one_letter_code
_entity_poly.pdbx_strand_id
1 'polypeptide(L)'
;MIHESFPANDSASRRQNGVSAGDIAEAVLEFYIEGEDDLIGLLAYALYERQKRDFVLSHRKRNAGRSPDEAELAAVNSNYLSTDLRNTLRDRASQILSSYAETYVEAMEPQIRLTAVNNDALRQVRNIEKSIKRRLGFWRQVRAGFAVILLLLLLFGAATIAAVFFRSDIVDAWNALMVPTTLRT
;
A
#
# COMPACT_ATOMS: atom_id res chain seq x y z
N MET A 1 -77.74 -45.70 0.12
CA MET A 1 -77.06 -44.38 0.13
C MET A 1 -75.73 -44.62 0.84
N ILE A 2 -74.64 -44.64 0.08
CA ILE A 2 -73.32 -45.08 0.54
C ILE A 2 -72.67 -43.92 1.31
N HIS A 3 -72.16 -44.22 2.51
CA HIS A 3 -71.36 -43.32 3.33
C HIS A 3 -69.97 -43.12 2.68
N GLU A 4 -69.69 -41.91 2.20
CA GLU A 4 -68.32 -41.45 1.97
C GLU A 4 -67.89 -40.57 3.13
N SER A 5 -67.34 -41.20 4.16
CA SER A 5 -66.51 -40.54 5.16
C SER A 5 -65.12 -40.32 4.54
N PHE A 6 -64.81 -39.08 4.16
CA PHE A 6 -63.46 -38.68 3.81
C PHE A 6 -62.53 -38.93 5.00
N PRO A 7 -61.46 -39.75 4.86
CA PRO A 7 -60.49 -39.90 5.93
C PRO A 7 -59.78 -38.56 6.13
N ALA A 8 -59.85 -38.08 7.37
CA ALA A 8 -59.09 -36.95 7.86
C ALA A 8 -57.64 -37.09 7.42
N ASN A 9 -57.13 -36.05 6.77
CA ASN A 9 -55.73 -35.93 6.44
C ASN A 9 -54.94 -35.74 7.74
N ASP A 10 -54.65 -36.84 8.41
CA ASP A 10 -53.76 -36.96 9.58
C ASP A 10 -52.28 -36.74 9.23
N SER A 11 -51.97 -35.88 8.26
CA SER A 11 -50.58 -35.42 8.03
C SER A 11 -50.16 -34.30 9.01
N ALA A 12 -51.06 -33.84 9.87
CA ALA A 12 -50.76 -32.83 10.89
C ALA A 12 -50.12 -33.39 12.19
N SER A 13 -49.96 -34.71 12.33
CA SER A 13 -49.59 -35.37 13.60
C SER A 13 -48.14 -35.90 13.69
N ARG A 14 -47.21 -35.42 12.86
CA ARG A 14 -45.75 -35.61 13.08
C ARG A 14 -44.95 -34.32 12.94
N ARG A 15 -45.37 -33.26 13.65
CA ARG A 15 -44.37 -32.36 14.23
C ARG A 15 -43.75 -33.12 15.40
N GLN A 16 -42.81 -34.02 15.11
CA GLN A 16 -41.95 -34.55 16.15
C GLN A 16 -41.25 -33.35 16.78
N ASN A 17 -41.30 -33.25 18.11
CA ASN A 17 -40.41 -32.43 18.94
C ASN A 17 -38.95 -32.93 18.80
N GLY A 18 -38.46 -33.05 17.57
CA GLY A 18 -37.10 -33.39 17.21
C GLY A 18 -36.49 -32.17 16.58
N VAL A 19 -35.33 -31.74 17.10
CA VAL A 19 -34.54 -30.67 16.51
C VAL A 19 -34.35 -30.98 15.03
N SER A 20 -34.89 -30.14 14.13
CA SER A 20 -34.79 -30.40 12.69
C SER A 20 -33.34 -30.20 12.24
N ALA A 21 -32.92 -30.89 11.19
CA ALA A 21 -31.61 -30.65 10.58
C ALA A 21 -31.40 -29.17 10.18
N GLY A 22 -32.48 -28.44 9.86
CA GLY A 22 -32.44 -27.00 9.62
C GLY A 22 -32.10 -26.19 10.87
N ASP A 23 -32.72 -26.51 12.00
CA ASP A 23 -32.47 -25.82 13.28
C ASP A 23 -31.03 -26.02 13.76
N ILE A 24 -30.45 -27.22 13.54
CA ILE A 24 -29.05 -27.49 13.87
C ILE A 24 -28.12 -26.68 12.96
N ALA A 25 -28.46 -26.50 11.68
CA ALA A 25 -27.64 -25.71 10.78
C ALA A 25 -27.58 -24.24 11.19
N GLU A 26 -28.72 -23.68 11.61
CA GLU A 26 -28.79 -22.32 12.15
C GLU A 26 -27.97 -22.20 13.46
N ALA A 27 -28.10 -23.18 14.36
CA ALA A 27 -27.31 -23.21 15.58
C ALA A 27 -25.79 -23.28 15.30
N VAL A 28 -25.36 -24.01 14.25
CA VAL A 28 -23.96 -24.04 13.82
C VAL A 28 -23.53 -22.69 13.26
N LEU A 29 -24.38 -21.99 12.52
CA LEU A 29 -24.09 -20.64 12.03
C LEU A 29 -23.82 -19.68 13.18
N GLU A 30 -24.77 -19.57 14.12
CA GLU A 30 -24.67 -18.71 15.30
C GLU A 30 -23.47 -19.08 16.18
N PHE A 31 -23.15 -20.38 16.29
CA PHE A 31 -22.02 -20.84 17.07
C PHE A 31 -20.66 -20.41 16.48
N TYR A 32 -20.56 -20.33 15.15
CA TYR A 32 -19.31 -20.03 14.46
C TYR A 32 -19.06 -18.54 14.24
N ILE A 33 -20.10 -17.72 14.17
CA ILE A 33 -20.01 -16.28 13.86
C ILE A 33 -20.19 -15.45 15.13
N GLU A 34 -19.17 -14.67 15.49
CA GLU A 34 -19.20 -13.84 16.70
C GLU A 34 -19.78 -12.43 16.45
N GLY A 35 -19.89 -11.99 15.20
CA GLY A 35 -20.43 -10.68 14.81
C GLY A 35 -20.53 -10.50 13.30
N GLU A 36 -21.12 -9.39 12.86
CA GLU A 36 -21.43 -9.12 11.43
C GLU A 36 -20.16 -9.08 10.54
N ASP A 37 -19.04 -8.59 11.08
CA ASP A 37 -17.76 -8.47 10.36
C ASP A 37 -16.79 -9.63 10.63
N ASP A 38 -17.26 -10.75 11.20
CA ASP A 38 -16.42 -11.91 11.52
C ASP A 38 -16.12 -12.77 10.27
N LEU A 39 -15.19 -12.29 9.44
CA LEU A 39 -14.73 -12.99 8.24
C LEU A 39 -14.15 -14.39 8.54
N ILE A 40 -13.49 -14.55 9.68
CA ILE A 40 -12.95 -15.84 10.11
C ILE A 40 -14.11 -16.79 10.43
N GLY A 41 -15.13 -16.34 11.16
CA GLY A 41 -16.33 -17.09 11.47
C GLY A 41 -17.13 -17.49 10.22
N LEU A 42 -17.34 -16.55 9.30
CA LEU A 42 -18.02 -16.80 8.03
C LEU A 42 -17.29 -17.86 7.19
N LEU A 43 -15.95 -17.74 7.09
CA LEU A 43 -15.16 -18.72 6.36
C LEU A 43 -15.13 -20.07 7.08
N ALA A 44 -15.05 -20.09 8.41
CA ALA A 44 -15.12 -21.32 9.19
C ALA A 44 -16.47 -22.04 9.03
N TYR A 45 -17.57 -21.29 8.98
CA TYR A 45 -18.89 -21.83 8.65
C TYR A 45 -18.94 -22.41 7.22
N ALA A 46 -18.37 -21.71 6.24
CA ALA A 46 -18.28 -22.22 4.87
C ALA A 46 -17.44 -23.52 4.77
N LEU A 47 -16.40 -23.65 5.60
CA LEU A 47 -15.63 -24.91 5.71
C LEU A 47 -16.48 -26.04 6.30
N TYR A 48 -17.32 -25.76 7.30
CA TYR A 48 -18.31 -26.72 7.80
C TYR A 48 -19.29 -27.16 6.70
N GLU A 49 -19.91 -26.22 5.96
CA GLU A 49 -20.85 -26.54 4.88
C GLU A 49 -20.20 -27.44 3.80
N ARG A 50 -18.92 -27.17 3.49
CA ARG A 50 -18.11 -28.03 2.63
C ARG A 50 -17.94 -29.44 3.20
N GLN A 51 -17.57 -29.56 4.48
CA GLN A 51 -17.39 -30.86 5.13
C GLN A 51 -18.70 -31.65 5.24
N LYS A 52 -19.83 -30.98 5.52
CA LYS A 52 -21.17 -31.59 5.53
C LYS A 52 -21.51 -32.19 4.16
N ARG A 53 -21.27 -31.45 3.07
CA ARG A 53 -21.48 -31.97 1.71
C ARG A 53 -20.58 -33.17 1.44
N ASP A 54 -19.30 -33.10 1.81
CA ASP A 54 -18.35 -34.18 1.60
C ASP A 54 -18.76 -35.44 2.40
N PHE A 55 -19.31 -35.26 3.61
CA PHE A 55 -19.93 -36.33 4.39
C PHE A 55 -21.10 -36.98 3.62
N VAL A 56 -22.08 -36.21 3.14
CA VAL A 56 -23.23 -36.73 2.38
C VAL A 56 -22.78 -37.52 1.15
N LEU A 57 -21.80 -37.00 0.41
CA LEU A 57 -21.24 -37.68 -0.76
C LEU A 57 -20.54 -38.98 -0.37
N SER A 58 -19.74 -38.97 0.70
CA SER A 58 -19.05 -40.18 1.20
C SER A 58 -20.04 -41.23 1.71
N HIS A 59 -21.15 -40.79 2.32
CA HIS A 59 -22.19 -41.66 2.84
C HIS A 59 -22.93 -42.37 1.72
N ARG A 60 -23.34 -41.63 0.67
CA ARG A 60 -23.95 -42.22 -0.52
C ARG A 60 -23.06 -43.26 -1.17
N LYS A 61 -21.76 -42.98 -1.30
CA LYS A 61 -20.78 -43.94 -1.86
C LYS A 61 -20.70 -45.23 -1.03
N ARG A 62 -20.74 -45.12 0.30
CA ARG A 62 -20.65 -46.26 1.22
C ARG A 62 -21.95 -47.05 1.40
N ASN A 63 -23.10 -46.41 1.14
CA ASN A 63 -24.42 -46.97 1.41
C ASN A 63 -25.25 -47.18 0.13
N ALA A 64 -24.62 -47.67 -0.95
CA ALA A 64 -25.29 -48.02 -2.21
C ALA A 64 -26.18 -46.89 -2.78
N GLY A 65 -25.75 -45.63 -2.66
CA GLY A 65 -26.49 -44.46 -3.13
C GLY A 65 -27.52 -43.89 -2.15
N ARG A 66 -27.76 -44.53 -1.00
CA ARG A 66 -28.67 -44.03 0.03
C ARG A 66 -28.17 -42.71 0.63
N SER A 67 -29.04 -41.70 0.66
CA SER A 67 -28.76 -40.44 1.39
C SER A 67 -28.86 -40.68 2.90
N PRO A 68 -28.05 -39.96 3.71
CA PRO A 68 -28.21 -40.02 5.17
C PRO A 68 -29.63 -39.63 5.58
N ASP A 69 -30.16 -40.27 6.61
CA ASP A 69 -31.40 -39.85 7.24
C ASP A 69 -31.18 -38.63 8.17
N GLU A 70 -32.27 -38.06 8.69
CA GLU A 70 -32.21 -36.86 9.53
C GLU A 70 -31.48 -37.11 10.86
N ALA A 71 -31.55 -38.32 11.42
CA ALA A 71 -30.88 -38.67 12.66
C ALA A 71 -29.36 -38.85 12.45
N GLU A 72 -28.95 -39.47 11.34
CA GLU A 72 -27.56 -39.60 10.90
C GLU A 72 -26.94 -38.22 10.64
N LEU A 73 -27.69 -37.30 10.03
CA LEU A 73 -27.25 -35.91 9.83
C LEU A 73 -27.14 -35.15 11.16
N ALA A 74 -28.14 -35.26 12.04
CA ALA A 74 -28.13 -34.60 13.33
C ALA A 74 -26.95 -35.04 14.20
N ALA A 75 -26.65 -36.35 14.23
CA ALA A 75 -25.52 -36.90 14.98
C ALA A 75 -24.15 -36.42 14.47
N VAL A 76 -24.03 -36.18 13.16
CA VAL A 76 -22.81 -35.62 12.58
C VAL A 76 -22.73 -34.11 12.83
N ASN A 77 -23.83 -33.39 12.61
CA ASN A 77 -23.89 -31.95 12.78
C ASN A 77 -23.68 -31.53 14.25
N SER A 78 -24.14 -32.31 15.22
CA SER A 78 -23.92 -32.01 16.64
C SER A 78 -22.43 -31.99 17.03
N ASN A 79 -21.56 -32.71 16.32
CA ASN A 79 -20.11 -32.66 16.58
C ASN A 79 -19.50 -31.30 16.21
N TYR A 80 -20.11 -30.58 15.26
CA TYR A 80 -19.68 -29.22 14.88
C TYR A 80 -20.04 -28.17 15.92
N LEU A 81 -20.95 -28.48 16.85
CA LEU A 81 -21.24 -27.62 18.01
C LEU A 81 -20.22 -27.78 19.15
N SER A 82 -19.08 -28.44 18.90
CA SER A 82 -17.99 -28.55 19.87
C SER A 82 -17.01 -27.39 19.76
N THR A 83 -16.55 -26.88 20.90
CA THR A 83 -15.57 -25.77 20.96
C THR A 83 -14.25 -26.13 20.29
N ASP A 84 -13.80 -27.39 20.40
CA ASP A 84 -12.55 -27.86 19.79
C ASP A 84 -12.62 -27.82 18.25
N LEU A 85 -13.70 -28.33 17.66
CA LEU A 85 -13.88 -28.32 16.22
C LEU A 85 -14.12 -26.92 15.69
N ARG A 86 -14.83 -26.07 16.46
CA ARG A 86 -14.96 -24.64 16.17
C ARG A 86 -13.60 -23.97 16.08
N ASN A 87 -12.76 -24.12 17.11
CA ASN A 87 -11.43 -23.52 17.14
C ASN A 87 -10.57 -24.03 15.98
N THR A 88 -10.57 -25.33 15.73
CA THR A 88 -9.84 -25.95 14.60
C THR A 88 -10.24 -25.35 13.25
N LEU A 89 -11.55 -25.19 13.00
CA LEU A 89 -12.03 -24.62 11.75
C LEU A 89 -11.79 -23.11 11.65
N ARG A 90 -11.89 -22.36 12.76
CA ARG A 90 -11.53 -20.94 12.82
C ARG A 90 -10.04 -20.72 12.59
N ASP A 91 -9.18 -21.54 13.17
CA ASP A 91 -7.72 -21.50 12.93
C ASP A 91 -7.40 -21.77 11.47
N ARG A 92 -8.05 -22.77 10.87
CA ARG A 92 -7.88 -23.08 9.45
C ARG A 92 -8.38 -21.95 8.55
N ALA A 93 -9.52 -21.34 8.88
CA ALA A 93 -10.03 -20.17 8.18
C ALA A 93 -9.05 -18.99 8.26
N SER A 94 -8.51 -18.72 9.46
CA SER A 94 -7.49 -17.70 9.69
C SER A 94 -6.23 -17.92 8.85
N GLN A 95 -5.75 -19.16 8.77
CA GLN A 95 -4.61 -19.53 7.91
C GLN A 95 -4.89 -19.31 6.42
N ILE A 96 -6.08 -19.68 5.94
CA ILE A 96 -6.48 -19.48 4.53
C ILE A 96 -6.53 -17.98 4.21
N LEU A 97 -7.16 -17.17 5.07
CA LEU A 97 -7.23 -15.72 4.89
C LEU A 97 -5.84 -15.07 4.92
N SER A 98 -4.99 -15.48 5.85
CA SER A 98 -3.61 -14.99 5.95
C SER A 98 -2.80 -15.35 4.71
N SER A 99 -2.90 -16.59 4.21
CA SER A 99 -2.23 -17.01 2.99
C SER A 99 -2.72 -16.26 1.75
N TYR A 100 -4.03 -15.98 1.66
CA TYR A 100 -4.59 -15.19 0.59
C TYR A 100 -4.09 -13.73 0.64
N ALA A 101 -4.05 -13.14 1.84
CA ALA A 101 -3.53 -11.80 2.04
C ALA A 101 -2.05 -11.69 1.66
N GLU A 102 -1.21 -12.65 2.07
CA GLU A 102 0.21 -12.70 1.69
C GLU A 102 0.37 -12.80 0.17
N THR A 103 -0.35 -13.73 -0.47
CA THR A 103 -0.33 -13.90 -1.93
C THR A 103 -0.74 -12.62 -2.65
N TYR A 104 -1.74 -11.90 -2.13
CA TYR A 104 -2.21 -10.64 -2.70
C TYR A 104 -1.17 -9.53 -2.53
N VAL A 105 -0.54 -9.43 -1.35
CA VAL A 105 0.53 -8.46 -1.08
C VAL A 105 1.74 -8.72 -1.97
N GLU A 106 2.18 -9.96 -2.10
CA GLU A 106 3.27 -10.36 -3.00
C GLU A 106 2.95 -10.00 -4.47
N ALA A 107 1.72 -10.25 -4.91
CA ALA A 107 1.28 -9.88 -6.26
C ALA A 107 1.24 -8.35 -6.50
N MET A 108 1.04 -7.56 -5.43
CA MET A 108 1.03 -6.10 -5.45
C MET A 108 2.42 -5.47 -5.23
N GLU A 109 3.40 -6.24 -4.74
CA GLU A 109 4.79 -5.81 -4.51
C GLU A 109 5.43 -5.03 -5.68
N PRO A 110 5.29 -5.42 -6.97
CA PRO A 110 5.87 -4.66 -8.06
C PRO A 110 5.30 -3.23 -8.20
N GLN A 111 4.02 -3.02 -7.89
CA GLN A 111 3.39 -1.68 -7.99
C GLN A 111 3.83 -0.74 -6.85
N ILE A 112 4.04 -1.30 -5.65
CA ILE A 112 4.58 -0.57 -4.51
C ILE A 112 6.02 -0.13 -4.79
N ARG A 113 6.85 -1.02 -5.36
CA ARG A 113 8.24 -0.69 -5.75
C ARG A 113 8.31 0.40 -6.82
N LEU A 114 7.44 0.37 -7.85
CA LEU A 114 7.41 1.43 -8.87
C LEU A 114 7.06 2.82 -8.30
N THR A 115 6.14 2.87 -7.34
CA THR A 115 5.74 4.12 -6.68
C THR A 115 6.82 4.64 -5.73
N ALA A 116 7.51 3.76 -5.02
CA ALA A 116 8.63 4.12 -4.15
C ALA A 116 9.85 4.63 -4.95
N VAL A 117 10.24 3.91 -6.01
CA VAL A 117 11.38 4.28 -6.87
C VAL A 117 11.13 5.60 -7.60
N ASN A 118 9.90 5.87 -8.05
CA ASN A 118 9.57 7.16 -8.69
C ASN A 118 9.75 8.34 -7.72
N ASN A 119 9.39 8.21 -6.45
CA ASN A 119 9.58 9.28 -5.47
C ASN A 119 11.06 9.53 -5.16
N ASP A 120 11.86 8.48 -5.05
CA ASP A 120 13.31 8.61 -4.82
C ASP A 120 14.06 9.12 -6.07
N ALA A 121 13.65 8.68 -7.26
CA ALA A 121 14.16 9.21 -8.53
C ALA A 121 13.83 10.70 -8.69
N LEU A 122 12.60 11.13 -8.37
CA LEU A 122 12.21 12.54 -8.39
C LEU A 122 12.98 13.38 -7.36
N ARG A 123 13.31 12.81 -6.19
CA ARG A 123 14.18 13.47 -5.20
C ARG A 123 15.62 13.62 -5.72
N GLN A 124 16.17 12.59 -6.37
CA GLN A 124 17.50 12.65 -6.96
C GLN A 124 17.57 13.67 -8.11
N VAL A 125 16.58 13.70 -9.00
CA VAL A 125 16.50 14.69 -10.10
C VAL A 125 16.45 16.11 -9.56
N ARG A 126 15.69 16.37 -8.48
CA ARG A 126 15.63 17.69 -7.83
C ARG A 126 16.97 18.11 -7.22
N ASN A 127 17.73 17.16 -6.67
CA ASN A 127 19.07 17.42 -6.13
C ASN A 127 20.11 17.66 -7.24
N ILE A 128 19.98 16.95 -8.36
CA ILE A 128 20.80 17.14 -9.57
C ILE A 128 20.51 18.50 -10.21
N GLU A 129 19.25 18.93 -10.30
CA GLU A 129 18.91 20.25 -10.83
C GLU A 129 19.49 21.39 -9.98
N LYS A 130 19.40 21.27 -8.64
CA LYS A 130 19.96 22.25 -7.70
C LYS A 130 21.49 22.33 -7.78
N SER A 131 22.18 21.21 -8.01
CA SER A 131 23.65 21.19 -8.13
C SER A 131 24.12 21.73 -9.49
N ILE A 132 23.39 21.42 -10.56
CA ILE A 132 23.65 21.94 -11.91
C ILE A 132 23.47 23.47 -11.95
N LYS A 133 22.37 24.01 -11.40
CA LYS A 133 22.13 25.46 -11.33
C LYS A 133 23.22 26.19 -10.52
N ARG A 134 23.67 25.63 -9.39
CA ARG A 134 24.79 26.19 -8.62
C ARG A 134 26.11 26.18 -9.40
N ARG A 135 26.40 25.09 -10.12
CA ARG A 135 27.63 24.96 -10.92
C ARG A 135 27.66 25.94 -12.10
N LEU A 136 26.53 26.16 -12.76
CA LEU A 136 26.37 27.18 -13.82
C LEU A 136 26.52 28.61 -13.28
N GLY A 137 25.96 28.92 -12.11
CA GLY A 137 26.13 30.20 -11.44
C GLY A 137 27.58 30.50 -11.05
N PHE A 138 28.27 29.49 -10.51
CA PHE A 138 29.68 29.58 -10.13
C PHE A 138 30.60 29.90 -11.33
N TRP A 139 30.47 29.17 -12.45
CA TRP A 139 31.29 29.41 -13.64
C TRP A 139 31.04 30.78 -14.29
N ARG A 140 29.81 31.28 -14.24
CA ARG A 140 29.50 32.65 -14.68
C ARG A 140 30.21 33.69 -13.82
N GLN A 141 30.21 33.50 -12.50
CA GLN A 141 30.88 34.41 -11.56
C GLN A 141 32.41 34.36 -11.68
N VAL A 142 32.98 33.17 -11.87
CA VAL A 142 34.43 32.99 -12.10
C VAL A 142 34.87 33.72 -13.38
N ARG A 143 34.12 33.61 -14.49
CA ARG A 143 34.43 34.33 -15.74
C ARG A 143 34.34 35.85 -15.58
N ALA A 144 33.35 36.35 -14.83
CA ALA A 144 33.21 37.77 -14.55
C ALA A 144 34.38 38.31 -13.71
N GLY A 145 34.80 37.57 -12.68
CA GLY A 145 35.97 37.93 -11.87
C GLY A 145 37.26 37.95 -12.70
N PHE A 146 37.45 36.96 -13.56
CA PHE A 146 38.63 36.90 -14.44
C PHE A 146 38.67 38.07 -15.42
N ALA A 147 37.53 38.47 -15.99
CA ALA A 147 37.45 39.62 -16.89
C ALA A 147 37.84 40.94 -16.21
N VAL A 148 37.42 41.15 -14.96
CA VAL A 148 37.77 42.35 -14.18
C VAL A 148 39.26 42.37 -13.84
N ILE A 149 39.83 41.23 -13.44
CA ILE A 149 41.27 41.12 -13.16
C ILE A 149 42.09 41.39 -14.43
N LEU A 150 41.67 40.83 -15.57
CA LEU A 150 42.35 41.03 -16.85
C LEU A 150 42.28 42.49 -17.28
N LEU A 151 41.12 43.15 -17.12
CA LEU A 151 40.96 44.58 -17.38
C LEU A 151 41.84 45.45 -16.47
N LEU A 152 41.92 45.13 -15.18
CA LEU A 152 42.82 45.82 -14.25
C LEU A 152 44.29 45.66 -14.64
N LEU A 153 44.71 44.44 -15.02
CA LEU A 153 46.07 44.19 -15.49
C LEU A 153 46.37 44.96 -16.78
N LEU A 154 45.40 45.06 -17.69
CA LEU A 154 45.54 45.85 -18.92
C LEU A 154 45.66 47.35 -18.62
N LEU A 155 44.86 47.87 -17.69
CA LEU A 155 44.94 49.27 -17.24
C LEU A 155 46.27 49.58 -16.55
N PHE A 156 46.73 48.72 -15.64
CA PHE A 156 48.04 48.89 -14.98
C PHE A 156 49.20 48.74 -15.98
N GLY A 157 49.10 47.81 -16.93
CA GLY A 157 50.07 47.68 -18.01
C GLY A 157 50.12 48.94 -18.88
N ALA A 158 48.97 49.48 -19.28
CA ALA A 158 48.90 50.72 -20.04
C ALA A 158 49.45 51.92 -19.25
N ALA A 159 49.14 52.01 -17.95
CA ALA A 159 49.65 53.06 -17.08
C ALA A 159 51.17 52.97 -16.87
N THR A 160 51.73 51.77 -16.71
CA THR A 160 53.19 51.59 -16.58
C THR A 160 53.91 51.90 -17.89
N ILE A 161 53.37 51.48 -19.04
CA ILE A 161 53.92 51.83 -20.36
C ILE A 161 53.86 53.34 -20.57
N ALA A 162 52.73 53.98 -20.25
CA ALA A 162 52.61 55.44 -20.32
C ALA A 162 53.63 56.13 -19.39
N ALA A 163 53.79 55.68 -18.15
CA ALA A 163 54.77 56.26 -17.21
C ALA A 163 56.23 56.15 -17.70
N VAL A 164 56.57 55.04 -18.36
CA VAL A 164 57.92 54.82 -18.91
C VAL A 164 58.13 55.65 -20.19
N PHE A 165 57.11 55.76 -21.04
CA PHE A 165 57.19 56.48 -22.33
C PHE A 165 57.13 58.00 -22.14
N PHE A 166 56.30 58.50 -21.23
CA PHE A 166 56.20 59.90 -20.81
C PHE A 166 57.21 60.25 -19.70
N ARG A 167 58.41 59.65 -19.77
CA ARG A 167 59.55 59.77 -18.85
C ARG A 167 59.42 60.95 -17.87
N SER A 168 58.81 60.66 -16.71
CA SER A 168 58.70 61.48 -15.48
C SER A 168 57.75 62.70 -15.39
N ASP A 169 56.61 62.77 -16.10
CA ASP A 169 55.65 63.89 -15.89
C ASP A 169 54.41 63.59 -15.02
N ILE A 170 54.17 62.35 -14.60
CA ILE A 170 52.94 62.02 -13.83
C ILE A 170 52.93 62.70 -12.45
N VAL A 171 54.10 62.83 -11.82
CA VAL A 171 54.25 63.52 -10.52
C VAL A 171 54.10 65.03 -10.70
N ASP A 172 54.56 65.60 -11.81
CA ASP A 172 54.43 67.03 -12.11
C ASP A 172 53.00 67.43 -12.49
N ALA A 173 52.27 66.57 -13.20
CA ALA A 173 50.84 66.76 -13.47
C ALA A 173 49.98 66.70 -12.19
N TRP A 174 50.34 65.82 -11.24
CA TRP A 174 49.68 65.73 -9.94
C TRP A 174 49.99 66.94 -9.05
N ASN A 175 51.24 67.41 -9.05
CA ASN A 175 51.64 68.63 -8.34
C ASN A 175 50.96 69.87 -8.95
N ALA A 176 50.86 69.96 -10.28
CA ALA A 176 50.16 71.05 -10.97
C ALA A 176 48.66 71.12 -10.63
N LEU A 177 48.02 69.99 -10.32
CA LEU A 177 46.63 69.93 -9.87
C LEU A 177 46.45 70.37 -8.41
N MET A 178 47.51 70.28 -7.60
CA MET A 178 47.52 70.70 -6.19
C MET A 178 48.03 72.14 -5.96
N VAL A 179 48.54 72.84 -6.98
CA VAL A 179 48.89 74.26 -6.86
C VAL A 179 47.58 75.08 -6.80
N PRO A 180 47.27 75.78 -5.68
CA PRO A 180 46.08 76.60 -5.60
C PRO A 180 46.19 77.79 -6.56
N THR A 181 45.20 77.93 -7.42
CA THR A 181 45.05 79.05 -8.36
C THR A 181 44.88 80.36 -7.59
N THR A 182 46.00 81.05 -7.32
CA THR A 182 45.97 82.44 -6.86
C THR A 182 45.70 83.34 -8.07
N LEU A 183 44.43 83.68 -8.25
CA LEU A 183 44.00 84.79 -9.10
C LEU A 183 44.64 86.09 -8.60
N ARG A 184 45.36 86.79 -9.47
CA ARG A 184 45.61 88.23 -9.28
C ARG A 184 45.47 88.96 -10.62
N THR A 185 44.54 89.91 -10.55
CA THR A 185 44.21 91.03 -11.45
C THR A 185 45.40 91.71 -12.09
#